data_AF-A0A7V2LR63-F1
#
_entry.id   AF-A0A7V2LR63-F1
#
_cell.length_a   1.000
_cell.length_b   1.000
_cell.length_c   1.000
_cell.angle_alpha   90.00
_cell.angle_beta   90.00
_cell.angle_gamma   90.00
#
_symmetry.space_group_name_H-M   'P 1'
#
loop_
_entity.id
_entity.type
_entity.pdbx_description
1 polymer ?
#
loop_
_entity_poly.entity_id
_entity_poly.type
_entity_poly.pdbx_seq_one_letter_code
_entity_poly.pdbx_strand_id
1 'polypeptide(L)'
;MSDLSIFKKFNFERPPVGVKFLLNKPDGIPKLKKTLALCEMLREAHQAPPFYATKEDFECVGPLILGMEEPDPIFESGQIGPRLGLFKEDRANRRIYPPIPKLAQGTCRYIVFAPLDKMSFEPDVLLITADPTQAEILTRAYSYTTGKIWTAKGTTVIGCAWLFVYPYLSGQLNFTVTNLSSGMNSRQVLPKGLVIISLPYDLLPMMVENLKDMEWVPADYIEGREAHNKRFQEVVAQLQKEFLASEKGT
;
A
#
# COMPACT_ATOMS: atom_id res chain seq x y z
N MET A 1 -11.11 -17.22 -3.34
CA MET A 1 -10.13 -16.37 -4.03
C MET A 1 -10.84 -15.35 -4.88
N SER A 2 -10.79 -14.09 -4.48
CA SER A 2 -11.26 -12.98 -5.32
C SER A 2 -10.49 -13.00 -6.63
N ASP A 3 -11.20 -12.91 -7.75
CA ASP A 3 -10.55 -12.76 -9.05
C ASP A 3 -9.94 -11.36 -9.15
N LEU A 4 -8.62 -11.28 -9.05
CA LEU A 4 -7.86 -10.04 -9.14
C LEU A 4 -7.47 -9.69 -10.59
N SER A 5 -8.04 -10.38 -11.60
CA SER A 5 -7.75 -10.13 -13.02
C SER A 5 -8.01 -8.69 -13.47
N ILE A 6 -8.97 -7.99 -12.83
CA ILE A 6 -9.30 -6.59 -13.14
C ILE A 6 -8.09 -5.64 -13.04
N PHE A 7 -7.16 -5.92 -12.12
CA PHE A 7 -5.95 -5.12 -11.95
C PHE A 7 -5.01 -5.20 -13.18
N LYS A 8 -5.15 -6.22 -14.04
CA LYS A 8 -4.37 -6.32 -15.28
C LYS A 8 -4.75 -5.24 -16.29
N LYS A 9 -5.98 -4.70 -16.24
CA LYS A 9 -6.43 -3.63 -17.15
C LYS A 9 -5.67 -2.31 -16.98
N PHE A 10 -5.00 -2.10 -15.84
CA PHE A 10 -4.21 -0.90 -15.58
C PHE A 10 -2.90 -0.85 -16.37
N ASN A 11 -2.40 -1.99 -16.88
CA ASN A 11 -1.09 -2.08 -17.54
C ASN A 11 0.05 -1.47 -16.71
N PHE A 12 0.11 -1.80 -15.41
CA PHE A 12 1.17 -1.33 -14.52
C PHE A 12 2.55 -1.70 -15.07
N GLU A 13 3.49 -0.74 -15.11
CA GLU A 13 4.91 -1.00 -15.46
C GLU A 13 5.53 -2.06 -14.53
N ARG A 14 5.07 -2.09 -13.28
CA ARG A 14 5.46 -3.06 -12.25
C ARG A 14 4.21 -3.82 -11.82
N PRO A 15 4.16 -5.16 -11.97
CA PRO A 15 2.97 -5.91 -11.60
C PRO A 15 2.68 -5.74 -10.09
N PRO A 16 1.40 -5.68 -9.68
CA PRO A 16 1.03 -5.71 -8.28
C PRO A 16 1.64 -6.92 -7.58
N VAL A 17 2.07 -6.76 -6.33
CA VAL A 17 2.74 -7.81 -5.56
C VAL A 17 1.86 -8.20 -4.38
N GLY A 18 1.48 -9.47 -4.35
CA GLY A 18 0.82 -10.07 -3.21
C GLY A 18 1.83 -10.44 -2.13
N VAL A 19 1.49 -10.13 -0.88
CA VAL A 19 2.29 -10.45 0.30
C VAL A 19 1.46 -11.31 1.25
N LYS A 20 2.08 -12.35 1.83
CA LYS A 20 1.47 -13.19 2.85
C LYS A 20 2.39 -13.39 4.05
N PHE A 21 1.86 -13.24 5.26
CA PHE A 21 2.56 -13.49 6.51
C PHE A 21 2.17 -14.88 7.04
N LEU A 22 3.16 -15.72 7.33
CA LEU A 22 2.91 -17.12 7.70
C LEU A 22 3.70 -17.54 8.94
N LEU A 23 3.04 -18.29 9.82
CA LEU A 23 3.67 -18.99 10.94
C LEU A 23 4.40 -20.26 10.48
N ASN A 24 3.80 -20.97 9.53
CA ASN A 24 4.30 -22.24 9.01
C ASN A 24 4.98 -22.03 7.65
N LYS A 25 5.92 -22.92 7.32
CA LYS A 25 6.65 -22.86 6.05
C LYS A 25 5.67 -22.97 4.87
N PRO A 26 5.78 -22.13 3.83
CA PRO A 26 4.93 -22.25 2.66
C PRO A 26 5.32 -23.47 1.80
N ASP A 27 4.31 -24.16 1.28
CA ASP A 27 4.48 -25.29 0.37
C ASP A 27 4.67 -24.81 -1.08
N GLY A 28 5.55 -25.48 -1.83
CA GLY A 28 5.75 -25.23 -3.27
C GLY A 28 6.38 -23.89 -3.64
N ILE A 29 6.63 -22.99 -2.68
CA ILE A 29 7.27 -21.70 -2.91
C ILE A 29 8.76 -21.79 -2.53
N PRO A 30 9.70 -21.43 -3.43
CA PRO A 30 11.12 -21.48 -3.14
C PRO A 30 11.55 -20.39 -2.15
N LYS A 31 12.60 -20.68 -1.37
CA LYS A 31 13.25 -19.71 -0.49
C LYS A 31 14.02 -18.67 -1.31
N LEU A 32 14.01 -17.42 -0.88
CA LEU A 32 14.88 -16.37 -1.39
C LEU A 32 16.35 -16.77 -1.18
N LYS A 33 17.19 -16.61 -2.21
CA LYS A 33 18.61 -17.02 -2.21
C LYS A 33 19.59 -15.86 -1.98
N LYS A 34 19.12 -14.78 -1.38
CA LYS A 34 19.90 -13.57 -1.10
C LYS A 34 19.32 -12.86 0.11
N THR A 35 20.16 -12.05 0.73
CA THR A 35 19.77 -11.20 1.85
C THR A 35 19.32 -9.85 1.32
N LEU A 36 18.16 -9.35 1.76
CA LEU A 36 17.58 -8.08 1.31
C LEU A 36 16.88 -7.35 2.45
N ALA A 37 16.80 -6.02 2.39
CA ALA A 37 15.85 -5.32 3.24
C ALA A 37 14.39 -5.63 2.82
N LEU A 38 13.44 -5.56 3.77
CA LEU A 38 12.03 -5.87 3.47
C LEU A 38 11.47 -5.03 2.30
N CYS A 39 11.85 -3.76 2.20
CA CYS A 39 11.46 -2.91 1.09
C CYS A 39 12.09 -3.32 -0.25
N GLU A 40 13.31 -3.88 -0.26
CA GLU A 40 13.94 -4.39 -1.47
C GLU A 40 13.32 -5.70 -1.95
N MET A 41 12.73 -6.49 -1.06
CA MET A 41 11.95 -7.67 -1.45
C MET A 41 10.72 -7.29 -2.28
N LEU A 42 10.12 -6.12 -2.08
CA LEU A 42 9.08 -5.60 -2.98
C LEU A 42 9.63 -5.36 -4.40
N ARG A 43 10.78 -4.67 -4.50
CA ARG A 43 11.47 -4.46 -5.79
C ARG A 43 11.76 -5.79 -6.47
N GLU A 44 12.29 -6.75 -5.72
CA GLU A 44 12.61 -8.09 -6.20
C GLU A 44 11.37 -8.80 -6.75
N ALA A 45 10.26 -8.75 -6.01
CA ALA A 45 9.02 -9.43 -6.35
C ALA A 45 8.37 -8.95 -7.65
N HIS A 46 8.69 -7.74 -8.12
CA HIS A 46 8.21 -7.27 -9.43
C HIS A 46 8.81 -8.04 -10.61
N GLN A 47 9.98 -8.69 -10.42
CA GLN A 47 10.71 -9.35 -11.51
C GLN A 47 10.96 -10.84 -11.24
N ALA A 48 10.98 -11.25 -9.98
CA ALA A 48 11.23 -12.63 -9.59
C ALA A 48 9.98 -13.53 -9.70
N PRO A 49 10.16 -14.86 -9.83
CA PRO A 49 9.13 -15.84 -9.46
C PRO A 49 8.71 -15.69 -7.99
N PRO A 50 7.58 -16.28 -7.58
CA PRO A 50 7.18 -16.30 -6.17
C PRO A 50 8.30 -16.83 -5.27
N PHE A 51 8.50 -16.20 -4.11
CA PHE A 51 9.50 -16.62 -3.13
C PHE A 51 9.02 -16.37 -1.70
N TYR A 52 9.63 -17.05 -0.75
CA TYR A 52 9.50 -16.72 0.67
C TYR A 52 10.83 -16.33 1.29
N ALA A 53 10.78 -15.53 2.35
CA ALA A 53 11.93 -15.16 3.17
C ALA A 53 11.70 -15.53 4.64
N THR A 54 12.78 -15.87 5.34
CA THR A 54 12.86 -16.08 6.80
C THR A 54 13.75 -15.03 7.43
N LYS A 55 13.85 -15.03 8.78
CA LYS A 55 14.69 -14.10 9.54
C LYS A 55 16.11 -13.96 8.95
N GLU A 56 16.71 -15.07 8.52
CA GLU A 56 18.10 -15.13 8.04
C GLU A 56 18.31 -14.46 6.67
N ASP A 57 17.23 -14.18 5.92
CA ASP A 57 17.31 -13.56 4.60
C ASP A 57 17.11 -12.03 4.65
N PHE A 58 17.01 -11.46 5.86
CA PHE A 58 16.81 -10.04 6.03
C PHE A 58 18.09 -9.27 6.31
N GLU A 59 18.18 -8.11 5.68
CA GLU A 59 18.99 -6.98 6.13
C GLU A 59 18.08 -5.90 6.72
N CYS A 60 18.62 -5.04 7.58
CA CYS A 60 17.88 -3.93 8.22
C CYS A 60 16.77 -4.41 9.18
N VAL A 61 15.86 -3.51 9.56
CA VAL A 61 14.88 -3.70 10.65
C VAL A 61 13.64 -4.52 10.24
N GLY A 62 13.68 -5.22 9.10
CA GLY A 62 12.57 -6.08 8.64
C GLY A 62 12.12 -7.13 9.67
N PRO A 63 13.05 -7.89 10.28
CA PRO A 63 12.70 -8.88 11.29
C PRO A 63 11.97 -8.29 12.50
N LEU A 64 12.38 -7.10 12.95
CA LEU A 64 11.75 -6.39 14.07
C LEU A 64 10.27 -6.08 13.79
N ILE A 65 9.96 -5.54 12.61
CA ILE A 65 8.58 -5.15 12.26
C ILE A 65 7.69 -6.36 11.95
N LEU A 66 8.29 -7.48 11.54
CA LEU A 66 7.59 -8.75 11.33
C LEU A 66 7.48 -9.60 12.61
N GLY A 67 7.99 -9.13 13.75
CA GLY A 67 7.97 -9.90 15.00
C GLY A 67 8.86 -11.15 14.98
N MET A 68 9.85 -11.21 14.07
CA MET A 68 10.82 -12.31 13.97
C MET A 68 12.01 -12.13 14.92
N GLU A 69 12.15 -10.95 15.53
CA GLU A 69 13.26 -10.61 16.40
C GLU A 69 12.83 -9.68 17.53
N GLU A 70 13.53 -9.79 18.67
CA GLU A 70 13.37 -8.90 19.81
C GLU A 70 13.82 -7.48 19.48
N PRO A 71 13.17 -6.44 20.04
CA PRO A 71 13.63 -5.08 19.90
C PRO A 71 15.05 -4.87 20.44
N ASP A 72 15.92 -4.30 19.61
CA ASP A 72 17.26 -3.88 20.00
C ASP A 72 17.21 -2.45 20.60
N PRO A 73 17.68 -2.26 21.86
CA PRO A 73 17.72 -0.95 22.51
C PRO A 73 18.46 0.14 21.73
N ILE A 74 19.46 -0.20 20.91
CA ILE A 74 20.20 0.78 20.09
C ILE A 74 19.28 1.42 19.06
N PHE A 75 18.41 0.62 18.43
CA PHE A 75 17.39 1.14 17.52
C PHE A 75 16.35 1.93 18.32
N GLU A 76 15.70 1.27 19.28
CA GLU A 76 14.53 1.85 19.94
C GLU A 76 14.85 3.08 20.78
N SER A 77 16.07 3.24 21.30
CA SER A 77 16.49 4.46 22.02
C SER A 77 16.50 5.72 21.16
N GLY A 78 16.48 5.58 19.82
CA GLY A 78 16.50 6.70 18.88
C GLY A 78 17.90 7.25 18.58
N GLN A 79 18.97 6.58 19.01
CA GLN A 79 20.34 7.08 18.82
C GLN A 79 20.84 7.01 17.37
N ILE A 80 20.28 6.11 16.54
CA ILE A 80 20.75 5.91 15.17
C ILE A 80 20.41 7.09 14.27
N GLY A 81 19.17 7.59 14.33
CA GLY A 81 18.66 8.61 13.43
C GLY A 81 19.49 9.90 13.40
N PRO A 82 19.87 10.48 14.55
CA PRO A 82 20.76 11.64 14.59
C PRO A 82 22.15 11.38 14.06
N ARG A 83 22.72 10.20 14.33
CA ARG A 83 24.05 9.81 13.80
C ARG A 83 24.03 9.67 12.27
N LEU A 84 22.87 9.37 11.69
CA LEU A 84 22.66 9.32 10.24
C LEU A 84 22.17 10.66 9.66
N GLY A 85 22.06 11.73 10.46
CA GLY A 85 21.57 13.03 10.01
C GLY A 85 20.08 13.08 9.65
N LEU A 86 19.30 12.06 10.03
CA LEU A 86 17.87 11.96 9.71
C LEU A 86 16.98 12.64 10.75
N PHE A 87 17.52 12.85 11.96
CA PHE A 87 16.84 13.50 13.07
C PHE A 87 17.82 14.45 13.76
N LYS A 88 17.31 15.49 14.42
CA LYS A 88 18.16 16.45 15.15
C LYS A 88 18.74 15.85 16.43
N GLU A 89 17.98 14.99 17.12
CA GLU A 89 18.31 14.47 18.45
C GLU A 89 17.57 13.16 18.76
N ASP A 90 18.05 12.41 19.74
CA ASP A 90 17.60 11.04 20.03
C ASP A 90 16.11 10.98 20.35
N ARG A 91 15.59 11.93 21.15
CA ARG A 91 14.15 11.95 21.52
C ARG A 91 13.23 12.14 20.30
N ALA A 92 13.69 12.84 19.27
CA ALA A 92 12.92 13.02 18.04
C ALA A 92 12.85 11.71 17.26
N ASN A 93 13.96 10.98 17.17
CA ASN A 93 13.95 9.66 16.56
C ASN A 93 13.19 8.63 17.43
N ARG A 94 13.37 8.62 18.75
CA ARG A 94 12.70 7.71 19.70
C ARG A 94 11.18 7.71 19.52
N ARG A 95 10.59 8.88 19.26
CA ARG A 95 9.14 9.09 19.15
C ARG A 95 8.49 8.32 17.99
N ILE A 96 9.26 7.87 17.00
CA ILE A 96 8.70 7.09 15.89
C ILE A 96 8.43 5.63 16.27
N TYR A 97 9.14 5.08 17.26
CA TYR A 97 9.08 3.64 17.55
C TYR A 97 7.75 3.17 18.15
N PRO A 98 7.13 3.88 19.12
CA PRO A 98 5.84 3.45 19.66
C PRO A 98 4.70 3.34 18.62
N PRO A 99 4.52 4.28 17.68
CA PRO A 99 3.46 4.16 16.66
C PRO A 99 3.83 3.28 15.46
N ILE A 100 5.08 2.80 15.33
CA ILE A 100 5.44 1.91 14.22
C ILE A 100 4.64 0.60 14.35
N PRO A 101 3.89 0.19 13.31
CA PRO A 101 3.16 -1.06 13.32
C PRO A 101 4.14 -2.23 13.29
N LYS A 102 3.91 -3.21 14.17
CA LYS A 102 4.70 -4.45 14.25
C LYS A 102 3.76 -5.64 14.41
N LEU A 103 4.10 -6.76 13.80
CA LEU A 103 3.44 -8.03 14.11
C LEU A 103 3.84 -8.49 15.51
N ALA A 104 2.96 -9.25 16.16
CA ALA A 104 3.26 -9.84 17.46
C ALA A 104 4.44 -10.82 17.33
N GLN A 105 5.28 -10.87 18.36
CA GLN A 105 6.48 -11.71 18.35
C GLN A 105 6.16 -13.18 18.09
N GLY A 106 6.94 -13.80 17.21
CA GLY A 106 6.80 -15.21 16.83
C GLY A 106 5.59 -15.55 15.97
N THR A 107 4.73 -14.58 15.63
CA THR A 107 3.49 -14.84 14.84
C THR A 107 3.71 -14.86 13.33
N CYS A 108 4.83 -14.31 12.84
CA CYS A 108 5.27 -14.42 11.46
C CYS A 108 6.70 -14.96 11.44
N ARG A 109 6.89 -16.12 10.81
CA ARG A 109 8.20 -16.78 10.64
C ARG A 109 8.63 -16.84 9.18
N TYR A 110 7.66 -16.72 8.28
CA TYR A 110 7.86 -16.71 6.84
C TYR A 110 7.03 -15.57 6.25
N ILE A 111 7.63 -14.80 5.35
CA ILE A 111 6.89 -13.85 4.51
C ILE A 111 7.00 -14.32 3.06
N VAL A 112 5.89 -14.26 2.33
CA VAL A 112 5.80 -14.70 0.95
C VAL A 112 5.52 -13.51 0.05
N PHE A 113 6.17 -13.48 -1.10
CA PHE A 113 5.98 -12.48 -2.15
C PHE A 113 5.67 -13.19 -3.47
N ALA A 114 4.70 -12.66 -4.21
CA ALA A 114 4.44 -13.08 -5.59
C ALA A 114 3.88 -11.91 -6.41
N PRO A 115 4.34 -11.72 -7.67
CA PRO A 115 3.64 -10.83 -8.58
C PRO A 115 2.26 -11.43 -8.92
N LEU A 116 1.29 -10.55 -9.19
CA LEU A 116 -0.13 -10.86 -9.35
C LEU A 116 -0.40 -12.02 -10.33
N ASP A 117 0.36 -12.08 -11.41
CA ASP A 117 0.25 -13.06 -12.49
C ASP A 117 0.77 -14.46 -12.11
N LYS A 118 1.61 -14.56 -11.08
CA LYS A 118 2.23 -15.82 -10.60
C LYS A 118 1.78 -16.23 -9.21
N MET A 119 0.82 -15.50 -8.64
CA MET A 119 0.37 -15.71 -7.27
C MET A 119 -0.50 -16.96 -7.15
N SER A 120 -0.14 -17.86 -6.24
CA SER A 120 -0.84 -19.11 -5.95
C SER A 120 -1.54 -19.11 -4.58
N PHE A 121 -1.74 -17.92 -4.00
CA PHE A 121 -2.30 -17.73 -2.66
C PHE A 121 -3.16 -16.46 -2.61
N GLU A 122 -4.06 -16.36 -1.63
CA GLU A 122 -4.71 -15.08 -1.32
C GLU A 122 -3.76 -14.19 -0.51
N PRO A 123 -3.46 -12.97 -0.99
CA PRO A 123 -2.54 -12.08 -0.30
C PRO A 123 -3.21 -11.46 0.92
N ASP A 124 -2.45 -11.30 2.00
CA ASP A 124 -2.87 -10.53 3.18
C ASP A 124 -2.82 -9.03 2.88
N VAL A 125 -1.86 -8.63 2.03
CA VAL A 125 -1.73 -7.27 1.48
C VAL A 125 -1.33 -7.35 0.00
N LEU A 126 -2.04 -6.62 -0.86
CA LEU A 126 -1.66 -6.38 -2.25
C LEU A 126 -1.01 -5.00 -2.36
N LEU A 127 0.25 -4.98 -2.78
CA LEU A 127 1.03 -3.77 -3.01
C LEU A 127 1.01 -3.40 -4.50
N ILE A 128 0.59 -2.19 -4.79
CA ILE A 128 0.50 -1.66 -6.15
C ILE A 128 1.44 -0.47 -6.26
N THR A 129 2.37 -0.51 -7.22
CA THR A 129 3.18 0.65 -7.59
C THR A 129 2.60 1.25 -8.87
N ALA A 130 2.05 2.46 -8.75
CA ALA A 130 1.23 3.11 -9.76
C ALA A 130 1.78 4.51 -10.09
N ASP A 131 1.48 4.99 -11.30
CA ASP A 131 1.57 6.42 -11.58
C ASP A 131 0.38 7.19 -10.94
N PRO A 132 0.40 8.53 -10.89
CA PRO A 132 -0.69 9.31 -10.29
C PRO A 132 -2.07 9.10 -10.92
N THR A 133 -2.15 8.84 -12.22
CA THR A 133 -3.42 8.60 -12.92
C THR A 133 -4.02 7.27 -12.50
N GLN A 134 -3.21 6.21 -12.46
CA GLN A 134 -3.62 4.90 -11.96
C GLN A 134 -4.00 4.95 -10.47
N ALA A 135 -3.26 5.72 -9.66
CA ALA A 135 -3.54 5.90 -8.25
C ALA A 135 -4.87 6.64 -7.98
N GLU A 136 -5.24 7.61 -8.81
CA GLU A 136 -6.54 8.28 -8.73
C GLU A 136 -7.67 7.26 -8.90
N ILE A 137 -7.62 6.43 -9.94
CA ILE A 137 -8.64 5.41 -10.20
C ILE A 137 -8.77 4.45 -9.01
N LEU A 138 -7.64 3.99 -8.46
CA LEU A 138 -7.63 3.08 -7.30
C LEU A 138 -8.22 3.73 -6.04
N THR A 139 -7.86 4.98 -5.75
CA THR A 139 -8.38 5.69 -4.57
C THR A 139 -9.86 6.05 -4.73
N ARG A 140 -10.31 6.38 -5.94
CA ARG A 140 -11.73 6.58 -6.22
C ARG A 140 -12.53 5.29 -6.12
N ALA A 141 -11.99 4.17 -6.64
CA ALA A 141 -12.61 2.86 -6.46
C ALA A 141 -12.77 2.49 -4.99
N TYR A 142 -11.79 2.80 -4.13
CA TYR A 142 -11.90 2.58 -2.69
C TYR A 142 -13.05 3.35 -2.04
N SER A 143 -13.29 4.58 -2.47
CA SER A 143 -14.36 5.43 -1.94
C SER A 143 -15.71 5.22 -2.64
N TYR A 144 -15.76 4.59 -3.82
CA TYR A 144 -16.89 4.65 -4.75
C TYR A 144 -18.25 4.29 -4.13
N THR A 145 -18.34 3.13 -3.47
CA THR A 145 -19.60 2.65 -2.87
C THR A 145 -19.76 2.99 -1.39
N THR A 146 -18.72 3.51 -0.73
CA THR A 146 -18.68 3.62 0.73
C THR A 146 -18.41 5.03 1.25
N GLY A 147 -17.91 5.94 0.39
CA GLY A 147 -17.41 7.24 0.82
C GLY A 147 -16.21 7.18 1.77
N LYS A 148 -15.58 6.01 1.96
CA LYS A 148 -14.43 5.84 2.87
C LYS A 148 -13.32 6.82 2.49
N ILE A 149 -12.82 7.55 3.47
CA ILE A 149 -11.64 8.40 3.30
C ILE A 149 -10.39 7.53 3.13
N TRP A 150 -9.53 7.88 2.19
CA TRP A 150 -8.20 7.30 2.11
C TRP A 150 -7.28 7.90 3.18
N THR A 151 -6.28 7.14 3.61
CA THR A 151 -5.29 7.60 4.60
C THR A 151 -3.87 7.39 4.08
N ALA A 152 -2.96 8.29 4.47
CA ALA A 152 -1.53 8.16 4.24
C ALA A 152 -0.81 8.21 5.58
N LYS A 153 -0.29 7.06 6.03
CA LYS A 153 0.52 6.95 7.24
C LYS A 153 1.91 6.48 6.89
N GLY A 154 2.90 7.10 7.53
CA GLY A 154 4.30 6.87 7.23
C GLY A 154 5.22 7.56 8.22
N THR A 155 6.48 7.13 8.18
CA THR A 155 7.61 7.81 8.81
C THR A 155 8.73 7.96 7.79
N THR A 156 9.59 8.95 7.98
CA THR A 156 10.73 9.23 7.07
C THR A 156 11.79 8.13 7.08
N VAL A 157 11.69 7.16 7.99
CA VAL A 157 12.48 5.93 8.08
C VAL A 157 11.53 4.76 8.33
N ILE A 158 11.99 3.52 8.14
CA ILE A 158 11.17 2.31 8.43
C ILE A 158 9.84 2.32 7.65
N GLY A 159 9.86 2.86 6.42
CA GLY A 159 8.67 2.98 5.57
C GLY A 159 7.99 1.64 5.28
N CYS A 160 8.75 0.54 5.27
CA CYS A 160 8.23 -0.80 5.10
C CYS A 160 7.19 -1.18 6.17
N ALA A 161 7.31 -0.73 7.42
CA ALA A 161 6.27 -1.03 8.42
C ALA A 161 4.89 -0.52 7.99
N TRP A 162 4.85 0.66 7.38
CA TRP A 162 3.63 1.31 6.92
C TRP A 162 3.09 0.76 5.60
N LEU A 163 3.96 0.20 4.76
CA LEU A 163 3.55 -0.44 3.51
C LEU A 163 2.99 -1.85 3.73
N PHE A 164 3.60 -2.61 4.63
CA PHE A 164 3.32 -4.03 4.81
C PHE A 164 2.43 -4.30 6.03
N VAL A 165 2.78 -3.80 7.20
CA VAL A 165 2.18 -4.22 8.48
C VAL A 165 0.96 -3.36 8.83
N TYR A 166 1.03 -2.04 8.61
CA TYR A 166 -0.08 -1.13 8.86
C TYR A 166 -1.39 -1.56 8.17
N PRO A 167 -1.45 -1.76 6.84
CA PRO A 167 -2.69 -2.13 6.17
C PRO A 167 -3.23 -3.46 6.69
N TYR A 168 -2.34 -4.44 6.89
CA TYR A 168 -2.71 -5.76 7.42
C TYR A 168 -3.36 -5.69 8.80
N LEU A 169 -2.78 -4.94 9.74
CA LEU A 169 -3.31 -4.86 11.11
C LEU A 169 -4.52 -3.94 11.24
N SER A 170 -4.60 -2.89 10.41
CA SER A 170 -5.66 -1.88 10.53
C SER A 170 -6.89 -2.15 9.66
N GLY A 171 -6.78 -3.01 8.64
CA GLY A 171 -7.83 -3.17 7.61
C GLY A 171 -8.04 -1.91 6.76
N GLN A 172 -7.12 -0.93 6.84
CA GLN A 172 -7.21 0.32 6.09
C GLN A 172 -6.27 0.31 4.89
N LEU A 173 -6.76 0.87 3.78
CA LEU A 173 -5.90 1.26 2.67
C LEU A 173 -4.85 2.26 3.19
N ASN A 174 -3.61 2.06 2.78
CA ASN A 174 -2.56 3.05 2.95
C ASN A 174 -1.94 3.38 1.60
N PHE A 175 -1.53 4.63 1.40
CA PHE A 175 -0.67 4.96 0.28
C PHE A 175 0.47 5.88 0.72
N THR A 176 1.51 5.89 -0.09
CA THR A 176 2.64 6.82 0.04
C THR A 176 3.19 7.14 -1.35
N VAL A 177 4.02 8.17 -1.42
CA VAL A 177 4.80 8.49 -2.61
C VAL A 177 6.20 7.92 -2.42
N THR A 178 6.72 7.27 -3.45
CA THR A 178 8.15 6.92 -3.53
C THR A 178 8.99 8.17 -3.25
N ASN A 179 10.17 8.00 -2.67
CA ASN A 179 11.03 9.08 -2.17
C ASN A 179 10.68 9.65 -0.77
N LEU A 180 9.60 9.22 -0.11
CA LEU A 180 9.24 9.69 1.25
C LEU A 180 9.84 8.89 2.41
N SER A 181 10.68 7.87 2.14
CA SER A 181 11.39 7.12 3.18
C SER A 181 12.88 7.02 2.87
N SER A 182 13.71 7.66 3.71
CA SER A 182 15.16 7.75 3.55
C SER A 182 15.84 6.40 3.31
N GLY A 183 15.45 5.37 4.07
CA GLY A 183 16.03 4.03 3.91
C GLY A 183 15.66 3.33 2.61
N MET A 184 14.49 3.63 2.04
CA MET A 184 14.09 3.13 0.71
C MET A 184 14.79 3.92 -0.41
N ASN A 185 15.04 5.21 -0.18
CA ASN A 185 15.74 6.08 -1.13
C ASN A 185 17.21 5.69 -1.26
N SER A 186 17.90 5.48 -0.14
CA SER A 186 19.31 5.08 -0.14
C SER A 186 19.53 3.72 -0.81
N ARG A 187 18.53 2.85 -0.79
CA ARG A 187 18.51 1.53 -1.43
C ARG A 187 17.98 1.53 -2.86
N GLN A 188 17.52 2.68 -3.36
CA GLN A 188 16.95 2.81 -4.71
C GLN A 188 15.87 1.75 -4.97
N VAL A 189 14.96 1.59 -4.01
CA VAL A 189 13.93 0.52 -4.06
C VAL A 189 13.02 0.68 -5.28
N LEU A 190 12.59 1.92 -5.57
CA LEU A 190 11.73 2.26 -6.70
C LEU A 190 12.12 3.64 -7.26
N PRO A 191 11.77 3.94 -8.53
CA PRO A 191 11.89 5.29 -9.07
C PRO A 191 11.11 6.32 -8.25
N LYS A 192 11.52 7.58 -8.33
CA LYS A 192 10.87 8.69 -7.61
C LYS A 192 9.57 9.10 -8.29
N GLY A 193 8.61 9.62 -7.52
CA GLY A 193 7.37 10.20 -8.03
C GLY A 193 6.23 9.21 -8.33
N LEU A 194 6.46 7.91 -8.14
CA LEU A 194 5.41 6.88 -8.17
C LEU A 194 4.63 6.83 -6.85
N VAL A 195 3.39 6.37 -6.91
CA VAL A 195 2.53 6.12 -5.74
C VAL A 195 2.55 4.63 -5.42
N ILE A 196 2.75 4.29 -4.15
CA ILE A 196 2.57 2.91 -3.65
C ILE A 196 1.26 2.86 -2.88
N ILE A 197 0.35 1.97 -3.27
CA ILE A 197 -0.92 1.71 -2.59
C ILE A 197 -0.86 0.31 -1.99
N SER A 198 -1.19 0.19 -0.71
CA SER A 198 -1.31 -1.06 0.01
C SER A 198 -2.78 -1.37 0.29
N LEU A 199 -3.28 -2.47 -0.28
CA LEU A 199 -4.65 -2.94 -0.08
C LEU A 199 -4.64 -4.19 0.82
N PRO A 200 -5.20 -4.14 2.04
CA PRO A 200 -5.40 -5.35 2.84
C PRO A 200 -6.47 -6.27 2.22
N TYR A 201 -6.38 -7.56 2.55
CA TYR A 201 -7.17 -8.63 1.93
C TYR A 201 -8.69 -8.40 1.96
N ASP A 202 -9.20 -7.82 3.05
CA ASP A 202 -10.61 -7.60 3.30
C ASP A 202 -11.21 -6.49 2.40
N LEU A 203 -10.36 -5.60 1.87
CA LEU A 203 -10.77 -4.58 0.92
C LEU A 203 -10.78 -5.09 -0.54
N LEU A 204 -10.07 -6.17 -0.85
CA LEU A 204 -9.92 -6.66 -2.23
C LEU A 204 -11.26 -6.98 -2.93
N PRO A 205 -12.23 -7.67 -2.30
CA PRO A 205 -13.52 -7.94 -2.96
C PRO A 205 -14.25 -6.65 -3.36
N MET A 206 -14.35 -5.69 -2.43
CA MET A 206 -14.99 -4.39 -2.69
C MET A 206 -14.25 -3.61 -3.79
N MET A 207 -12.92 -3.59 -3.75
CA MET A 207 -12.11 -2.95 -4.79
C MET A 207 -12.37 -3.55 -6.17
N VAL A 208 -12.45 -4.88 -6.27
CA VAL A 208 -12.71 -5.57 -7.54
C VAL A 208 -14.09 -5.23 -8.09
N GLU A 209 -15.13 -5.27 -7.26
CA GLU A 209 -16.49 -4.95 -7.71
C GLU A 209 -16.64 -3.48 -8.08
N ASN A 210 -16.09 -2.56 -7.28
CA ASN A 210 -16.10 -1.14 -7.61
C ASN A 210 -15.33 -0.86 -8.91
N LEU A 211 -14.19 -1.52 -9.15
CA LEU A 211 -13.45 -1.35 -10.42
C LEU A 211 -14.17 -1.93 -11.65
N LYS A 212 -15.12 -2.85 -11.48
CA LYS A 212 -15.93 -3.37 -12.58
C LYS A 212 -17.10 -2.44 -12.92
N ASP A 213 -17.69 -1.83 -11.90
CA ASP A 213 -18.89 -1.00 -12.01
C ASP A 213 -18.57 0.49 -12.31
N MET A 214 -17.55 1.03 -11.66
CA MET A 214 -17.17 2.43 -11.75
C MET A 214 -16.65 2.80 -13.14
N GLU A 215 -17.04 3.97 -13.65
CA GLU A 215 -16.40 4.60 -14.82
C GLU A 215 -14.96 5.03 -14.47
N TRP A 216 -13.95 4.53 -15.17
CA TRP A 216 -12.53 4.80 -14.81
C TRP A 216 -12.08 6.20 -15.21
N VAL A 217 -12.64 6.75 -16.28
CA VAL A 217 -12.33 8.11 -16.74
C VAL A 217 -13.62 8.89 -16.90
N PRO A 218 -14.07 9.59 -15.86
CA PRO A 218 -15.21 10.50 -15.96
C PRO A 218 -15.01 11.50 -17.11
N ALA A 219 -16.07 11.78 -17.86
CA ALA A 219 -16.00 12.67 -19.02
C ALA A 219 -15.46 14.06 -18.67
N ASP A 220 -15.75 14.52 -17.45
CA ASP A 220 -15.25 15.76 -16.86
C ASP A 220 -13.71 15.89 -16.85
N TYR A 221 -12.97 14.77 -16.92
CA TYR A 221 -11.49 14.79 -16.95
C TYR A 221 -10.93 15.08 -18.35
N ILE A 222 -11.77 14.96 -19.39
CA ILE A 222 -11.39 15.08 -20.80
C ILE A 222 -11.96 16.35 -21.42
N GLU A 223 -13.18 16.72 -21.05
CA GLU A 223 -13.94 17.82 -21.67
C GLU A 223 -13.42 19.22 -21.31
N GLY A 224 -12.53 19.32 -20.33
CA GLY A 224 -11.90 20.57 -19.90
C GLY A 224 -12.76 21.39 -18.94
N ARG A 225 -12.11 22.42 -18.35
CA ARG A 225 -12.67 23.18 -17.22
C ARG A 225 -14.01 23.83 -17.52
N GLU A 226 -14.18 24.41 -18.71
CA GLU A 226 -15.41 25.13 -19.08
C GLU A 226 -16.60 24.18 -19.23
N ALA A 227 -16.42 23.06 -19.93
CA ALA A 227 -17.44 22.03 -20.09
C ALA A 227 -17.82 21.41 -18.74
N HIS A 228 -16.83 21.09 -17.89
CA HIS A 228 -17.06 20.62 -16.54
C HIS A 228 -17.91 21.60 -15.72
N ASN A 229 -17.53 22.89 -15.69
CA ASN A 229 -18.27 23.90 -14.94
C ASN A 229 -19.72 24.04 -15.43
N LYS A 230 -19.92 24.06 -16.75
CA LYS A 230 -21.25 24.14 -17.34
C LYS A 230 -22.11 22.94 -16.94
N ARG A 231 -21.59 21.73 -17.14
CA ARG A 231 -22.29 20.49 -16.77
C ARG A 231 -22.59 20.43 -15.28
N PHE A 232 -21.65 20.82 -14.44
CA PHE A 232 -21.84 20.87 -12.99
C PHE A 232 -23.00 21.81 -12.62
N GLN A 233 -23.05 23.02 -13.21
CA GLN A 233 -24.14 23.96 -12.98
C GLN A 233 -25.49 23.41 -13.46
N GLU A 234 -25.53 22.74 -14.62
CA GLU A 234 -26.74 22.12 -15.16
C GLU A 234 -27.27 21.02 -14.22
N VAL A 235 -26.39 20.13 -13.74
CA VAL A 235 -26.75 19.07 -12.78
C VAL A 235 -27.27 19.66 -11.47
N VAL A 236 -26.58 20.66 -10.91
CA VAL A 236 -27.04 21.33 -9.67
C VAL A 236 -28.41 21.99 -9.86
N ALA A 237 -28.61 22.72 -10.96
CA ALA A 237 -29.88 23.39 -11.25
C ALA A 237 -31.03 22.38 -11.46
N GLN A 238 -30.74 21.22 -12.06
CA GLN A 238 -31.71 20.14 -12.20
C GLN A 238 -32.11 19.57 -10.83
N LEU A 239 -31.14 19.22 -9.99
CA LEU A 239 -31.37 18.67 -8.65
C LEU A 239 -32.14 19.65 -7.75
N GLN A 240 -31.85 20.96 -7.85
CA GLN A 240 -32.61 21.99 -7.14
C GLN A 240 -34.07 22.06 -7.56
N LYS A 241 -34.37 21.90 -8.85
CA LYS A 241 -35.76 21.85 -9.35
C LYS A 241 -36.48 20.61 -8.85
N GLU A 242 -35.81 19.46 -8.86
CA GLU A 242 -36.36 18.19 -8.34
C GLU A 242 -36.67 18.30 -6.84
N PHE A 243 -35.76 18.87 -6.06
CA PHE A 243 -35.95 19.14 -4.63
C PHE A 243 -37.18 20.02 -4.38
N LEU A 244 -37.27 21.19 -5.04
CA LEU A 244 -38.41 22.10 -4.86
C LEU A 244 -39.74 21.51 -5.36
N ALA A 245 -39.71 20.64 -6.36
CA ALA A 245 -40.91 19.94 -6.83
C ALA A 245 -41.40 18.90 -5.81
N SER A 246 -40.48 18.21 -5.12
CA SER A 246 -40.82 17.26 -4.07
C SER A 246 -41.48 17.92 -2.85
N GLU A 247 -41.09 19.15 -2.50
CA GLU A 247 -41.68 19.91 -1.40
C GLU A 247 -43.10 20.43 -1.69
N LYS A 248 -43.47 20.58 -2.96
CA LYS A 248 -44.82 21.03 -3.37
C LYS A 248 -45.82 19.88 -3.52
N GLY A 249 -45.35 18.62 -3.46
CA GLY A 249 -46.15 17.41 -3.59
C GLY A 249 -46.64 16.81 -2.27
N THR A 250 -46.37 17.46 -1.14
CA THR A 250 -46.91 17.20 0.21
C THR A 250 -47.90 18.27 0.62
#